data_AF-A0AAC9VVM6-F1
#
_entry.id   AF-A0AAC9VVM6-F1
#
_cell.length_a   1.000
_cell.length_b   1.000
_cell.length_c   1.000
_cell.angle_alpha   90.00
_cell.angle_beta   90.00
_cell.angle_gamma   90.00
#
_symmetry.space_group_name_H-M   'P 1'
#
loop_
_entity.id
_entity.type
_entity.pdbx_description
1 polymer ?
#
loop_
_entity_poly.entity_id
_entity_poly.type
_entity_poly.pdbx_seq_one_letter_code
_entity_poly.pdbx_strand_id
1 'polypeptide(L)'
;MRNQGQFDAIAREMVQAVSGVCCLLLDKDLRIRAASRAYEQVTLREHNELSGQYLFDAFPDNPQDPQSDGTSKLASSLEIAMSVGHTHKMRLQRYDIPDPAAPDGFLPKVWSPTNSPLLDHGELVGVVHCVKEVSESQQLLAEVTRDVAHGDSWDPAELLHTFEAVSKVEISGHLQRQQSLALENKQLMRAIETRDVIGQAKGVLMERFNIDADGAFEMLTRLSQETNTRVEQIARKLALTNRPPRSA
;
A
#
# COMPACT_ATOMS: atom_id res chain seq x y z
N MET A 1 5.59 34.80 -17.32
CA MET A 1 4.15 34.51 -17.13
C MET A 1 3.55 33.59 -18.22
N ARG A 2 3.98 33.62 -19.50
CA ARG A 2 3.46 32.68 -20.54
C ARG A 2 3.92 31.21 -20.38
N ASN A 3 5.20 30.94 -20.09
CA ASN A 3 5.73 29.56 -19.94
C ASN A 3 5.07 28.77 -18.79
N GLN A 4 4.57 29.45 -17.75
CA GLN A 4 4.05 28.78 -16.57
C GLN A 4 2.68 28.11 -16.82
N GLY A 5 1.82 28.74 -17.64
CA GLY A 5 0.49 28.21 -17.98
C GLY A 5 0.49 27.07 -19.00
N GLN A 6 1.51 26.98 -19.86
CA GLN A 6 1.70 25.86 -20.80
C GLN A 6 2.33 24.64 -20.11
N PHE A 7 3.28 24.86 -19.21
CA PHE A 7 3.80 23.81 -18.34
C PHE A 7 2.67 23.12 -17.55
N ASP A 8 1.74 23.91 -16.98
CA ASP A 8 0.57 23.38 -16.27
C ASP A 8 -0.42 22.64 -17.21
N ALA A 9 -0.43 22.94 -18.51
CA ALA A 9 -1.24 22.22 -19.49
C ALA A 9 -0.63 20.86 -19.84
N ILE A 10 0.68 20.82 -20.12
CA ILE A 10 1.44 19.58 -20.37
C ILE A 10 1.39 18.68 -19.13
N ALA A 11 1.53 19.27 -17.93
CA ALA A 11 1.38 18.57 -16.65
C ALA A 11 0.03 17.88 -16.51
N ARG A 12 -1.05 18.61 -16.81
CA ARG A 12 -2.42 18.08 -16.72
C ARG A 12 -2.67 17.00 -17.76
N GLU A 13 -2.18 17.15 -18.98
CA GLU A 13 -2.31 16.12 -20.02
C GLU A 13 -1.50 14.86 -19.67
N MET A 14 -0.24 14.97 -19.23
CA MET A 14 0.55 13.80 -18.85
C MET A 14 -0.06 13.01 -17.67
N VAL A 15 -0.57 13.73 -16.65
CA VAL A 15 -1.21 13.13 -15.47
C VAL A 15 -2.55 12.46 -15.83
N GLN A 16 -3.29 13.00 -16.81
CA GLN A 16 -4.58 12.45 -17.25
C GLN A 16 -4.45 11.36 -18.32
N ALA A 17 -3.44 11.43 -19.19
CA ALA A 17 -3.31 10.57 -20.36
C ALA A 17 -2.74 9.18 -20.04
N VAL A 18 -2.07 8.99 -18.91
CA VAL A 18 -1.44 7.70 -18.59
C VAL A 18 -1.82 7.19 -17.20
N SER A 19 -2.90 6.41 -17.16
CA SER A 19 -3.30 5.65 -15.97
C SER A 19 -2.16 4.72 -15.53
N GLY A 20 -1.77 4.80 -14.26
CA GLY A 20 -0.77 3.90 -13.66
C GLY A 20 0.69 4.39 -13.71
N VAL A 21 0.95 5.56 -14.29
CA VAL A 21 2.30 6.16 -14.27
C VAL A 21 2.54 6.85 -12.93
N CYS A 22 3.63 6.49 -12.24
CA CYS A 22 4.03 7.03 -10.96
C CYS A 22 5.13 8.07 -11.15
N CYS A 23 4.74 9.35 -11.32
CA CYS A 23 5.70 10.42 -11.59
C CYS A 23 5.33 11.76 -10.95
N LEU A 24 6.35 12.59 -10.77
CA LEU A 24 6.28 14.01 -10.52
C LEU A 24 6.66 14.78 -11.77
N LEU A 25 6.06 15.96 -11.91
CA LEU A 25 6.52 16.96 -12.84
C LEU A 25 7.17 18.11 -12.06
N LEU A 26 8.43 18.37 -12.37
CA LEU A 26 9.27 19.36 -11.72
C LEU A 26 9.61 20.47 -12.71
N ASP A 27 9.60 21.72 -12.25
CA ASP A 27 10.19 22.81 -13.04
C ASP A 27 11.72 22.82 -12.93
N LYS A 28 12.36 23.76 -13.63
CA LYS A 28 13.82 23.93 -13.65
C LYS A 28 14.44 24.20 -12.26
N ASP A 29 13.65 24.67 -11.30
CA ASP A 29 14.08 24.95 -9.93
C ASP A 29 13.75 23.77 -9.00
N LEU A 30 13.40 22.61 -9.59
CA LEU A 30 12.99 21.37 -8.94
C LEU A 30 11.79 21.54 -7.99
N ARG A 31 10.94 22.53 -8.25
CA ARG A 31 9.65 22.65 -7.57
C ARG A 31 8.65 21.73 -8.21
N ILE A 32 7.89 21.04 -7.36
CA ILE A 32 6.84 20.13 -7.78
C ILE A 32 5.68 20.96 -8.33
N ARG A 33 5.26 20.66 -9.54
CA ARG A 33 4.18 21.37 -10.23
C ARG A 33 2.96 20.49 -10.42
N ALA A 34 3.17 19.20 -10.55
CA ALA A 34 2.12 18.20 -10.53
C ALA A 34 2.67 16.87 -10.03
N ALA A 35 1.80 16.06 -9.44
CA ALA A 35 2.06 14.68 -9.07
C ALA A 35 0.96 13.80 -9.66
N SER A 36 1.32 12.61 -10.13
CA SER A 36 0.31 11.63 -10.51
C SER A 36 -0.34 11.03 -9.26
N ARG A 37 -1.58 10.53 -9.40
CA ARG A 37 -2.29 9.86 -8.30
C ARG A 37 -1.52 8.66 -7.75
N ALA A 38 -0.86 7.90 -8.62
CA ALA A 38 -0.03 6.77 -8.22
C ALA A 38 1.18 7.23 -7.39
N TYR A 39 1.77 8.38 -7.72
CA TYR A 39 2.89 8.96 -6.95
C TYR A 39 2.43 9.43 -5.57
N GLU A 40 1.30 10.15 -5.49
CA GLU A 40 0.70 10.55 -4.20
C GLU A 40 0.43 9.32 -3.32
N GLN A 41 -0.16 8.26 -3.89
CA GLN A 41 -0.47 7.03 -3.15
C GLN A 41 0.76 6.30 -2.64
N VAL A 42 1.79 6.11 -3.48
CA VAL A 42 2.98 5.33 -3.10
C VAL A 42 3.86 6.07 -2.07
N THR A 43 3.78 7.41 -2.05
CA THR A 43 4.46 8.28 -1.10
C THR A 43 3.60 8.69 0.09
N LEU A 44 2.38 8.17 0.18
CA LEU A 44 1.41 8.43 1.25
C LEU A 44 1.06 9.92 1.44
N ARG A 45 0.99 10.67 0.34
CA ARG A 45 0.66 12.09 0.34
C ARG A 45 -0.81 12.35 0.05
N GLU A 46 -1.34 13.41 0.63
CA GLU A 46 -2.68 13.88 0.31
C GLU A 46 -2.71 14.51 -1.08
N HIS A 47 -3.92 14.56 -1.65
CA HIS A 47 -4.08 15.11 -2.98
C HIS A 47 -3.63 16.57 -3.04
N ASN A 48 -2.78 16.89 -4.01
CA ASN A 48 -2.30 18.25 -4.28
C ASN A 48 -1.47 18.87 -3.13
N GLU A 49 -1.12 18.09 -2.09
CA GLU A 49 -0.27 18.52 -0.99
C GLU A 49 1.12 18.97 -1.49
N LEU A 50 1.68 18.20 -2.44
CA LEU A 50 3.04 18.39 -2.94
C LEU A 50 3.20 19.61 -3.86
N SER A 51 2.11 20.16 -4.41
CA SER A 51 2.19 21.21 -5.41
C SER A 51 2.82 22.49 -4.88
N GLY A 52 3.81 23.01 -5.59
CA GLY A 52 4.59 24.21 -5.26
C GLY A 52 5.78 23.97 -4.31
N GLN A 53 5.84 22.82 -3.64
CA GLN A 53 6.94 22.47 -2.74
C GLN A 53 8.24 22.17 -3.51
N TYR A 54 9.38 22.38 -2.87
CA TYR A 54 10.66 21.91 -3.40
C TYR A 54 10.80 20.41 -3.16
N LEU A 55 11.29 19.66 -4.15
CA LEU A 55 11.34 18.19 -4.11
C LEU A 55 11.99 17.66 -2.82
N PHE A 56 13.15 18.20 -2.46
CA PHE A 56 13.94 17.70 -1.32
C PHE A 56 13.50 18.26 0.03
N ASP A 57 12.63 19.28 0.04
CA ASP A 57 11.94 19.71 1.27
C ASP A 57 10.78 18.76 1.56
N ALA A 58 10.05 18.34 0.51
CA ALA A 58 8.97 17.37 0.63
C ALA A 58 9.47 15.94 0.94
N PHE A 59 10.64 15.59 0.41
CA PHE A 59 11.28 14.29 0.58
C PHE A 59 12.76 14.48 0.96
N PRO A 60 13.08 14.80 2.22
CA PRO A 60 14.47 14.88 2.68
C PRO A 60 15.07 13.49 2.89
N ASP A 61 16.41 13.39 2.95
CA ASP A 61 17.09 12.17 3.42
C ASP A 61 16.69 11.86 4.87
N ASN A 62 16.66 10.57 5.19
CA ASN A 62 16.35 10.08 6.54
C ASN A 62 17.53 10.38 7.49
N PRO A 63 17.41 11.32 8.45
CA PRO A 63 18.50 11.70 9.34
C PRO A 63 18.89 10.59 10.32
N GLN A 64 18.05 9.57 10.51
CA GLN A 64 18.32 8.41 11.35
C GLN A 64 19.13 7.33 10.63
N ASP A 65 19.34 7.49 9.32
CA ASP A 65 20.09 6.57 8.48
C ASP A 65 21.40 7.22 8.01
N PRO A 66 22.56 6.86 8.61
CA PRO A 66 23.85 7.41 8.22
C PRO A 66 24.30 7.07 6.79
N GLN A 67 23.67 6.07 6.15
CA GLN A 67 23.95 5.66 4.78
C GLN A 67 22.98 6.32 3.78
N SER A 68 22.07 7.17 4.23
CA SER A 68 21.16 7.90 3.35
C SER A 68 21.91 8.87 2.45
N ASP A 69 21.74 8.71 1.14
CA ASP A 69 22.34 9.55 0.11
C ASP A 69 21.38 9.82 -1.07
N GLY A 70 20.08 9.56 -0.85
CA GLY A 70 19.03 9.59 -1.86
C GLY A 70 18.88 10.98 -2.49
N THR A 71 18.90 12.02 -1.67
CA THR A 71 18.82 13.42 -2.13
C THR A 71 19.95 13.75 -3.11
N SER A 72 21.19 13.39 -2.75
CA SER A 72 22.39 13.74 -3.53
C SER A 72 22.45 13.00 -4.87
N LYS A 73 22.15 11.69 -4.86
CA LYS A 73 22.10 10.85 -6.06
C LYS A 73 20.97 11.27 -7.00
N LEU A 74 19.79 11.58 -6.44
CA LEU A 74 18.65 12.05 -7.23
C LEU A 74 18.91 13.42 -7.84
N ALA A 75 19.47 14.37 -7.07
CA ALA A 75 19.85 15.69 -7.59
C ALA A 75 20.81 15.57 -8.77
N SER A 76 21.87 14.76 -8.63
CA SER A 76 22.85 14.51 -9.70
C SER A 76 22.18 13.95 -10.95
N SER A 77 21.25 13.01 -10.78
CA SER A 77 20.52 12.38 -11.87
C SER A 77 19.58 13.34 -12.61
N LEU A 78 18.88 14.22 -11.87
CA LEU A 78 18.03 15.25 -12.44
C LEU A 78 18.86 16.27 -13.24
N GLU A 79 20.01 16.67 -12.70
CA GLU A 79 20.95 17.58 -13.38
C GLU A 79 21.50 16.95 -14.68
N ILE A 80 21.90 15.68 -14.65
CA ILE A 80 22.32 14.95 -15.86
C ILE A 80 21.21 14.95 -16.91
N ALA A 81 19.98 14.60 -16.52
CA ALA A 81 18.85 14.55 -17.45
C ALA A 81 18.57 15.92 -18.10
N MET A 82 18.59 16.98 -17.29
CA MET A 82 18.35 18.36 -17.74
C MET A 82 19.48 18.92 -18.60
N SER A 83 20.74 18.62 -18.27
CA SER A 83 21.92 19.14 -19.00
C SER A 83 22.18 18.41 -20.31
N VAL A 84 22.04 17.08 -20.32
CA VAL A 84 22.28 16.26 -21.52
C VAL A 84 21.09 16.28 -22.48
N GLY A 85 19.88 16.57 -21.98
CA GLY A 85 18.66 16.53 -22.80
C GLY A 85 18.18 15.10 -23.12
N HIS A 86 18.63 14.11 -22.35
CA HIS A 86 18.24 12.72 -22.49
C HIS A 86 17.77 12.12 -21.17
N THR A 87 16.93 11.10 -21.26
CA THR A 87 16.46 10.35 -20.09
C THR A 87 17.63 9.70 -19.35
N HIS A 88 17.76 10.01 -18.07
CA HIS A 88 18.72 9.36 -17.18
C HIS A 88 18.00 8.36 -16.27
N LYS A 89 18.42 7.09 -16.35
CA LYS A 89 17.90 6.01 -15.50
C LYS A 89 18.83 5.80 -14.32
N MET A 90 18.27 5.76 -13.13
CA MET A 90 19.02 5.46 -11.93
C MET A 90 18.93 3.96 -11.62
N ARG A 91 19.96 3.44 -10.96
CA ARG A 91 19.92 2.12 -10.33
C ARG A 91 18.93 2.12 -9.17
N LEU A 92 18.70 0.94 -8.60
CA LEU A 92 17.92 0.84 -7.37
C LEU A 92 18.56 1.65 -6.25
N GLN A 93 17.71 2.39 -5.54
CA GLN A 93 18.14 3.28 -4.48
C GLN A 93 17.16 3.15 -3.31
N ARG A 94 17.68 2.86 -2.12
CA ARG A 94 16.93 3.10 -0.89
C ARG A 94 16.80 4.61 -0.69
N TYR A 95 15.57 5.07 -0.58
CA TYR A 95 15.27 6.46 -0.28
C TYR A 95 13.97 6.49 0.51
N ASP A 96 14.12 6.50 1.83
CA ASP A 96 12.98 6.43 2.74
C ASP A 96 12.12 7.69 2.58
N ILE A 97 10.80 7.55 2.78
CA ILE A 97 9.86 8.68 2.71
C ILE A 97 9.45 9.09 4.12
N PRO A 98 9.15 10.38 4.37
CA PRO A 98 8.57 10.79 5.65
C PRO A 98 7.26 10.04 5.94
N ASP A 99 7.07 9.62 7.18
CA ASP A 99 5.86 8.93 7.64
C ASP A 99 4.78 9.96 8.01
N PRO A 100 3.63 10.01 7.30
CA PRO A 100 2.54 10.92 7.67
C PRO A 100 1.95 10.62 9.06
N ALA A 101 2.12 9.39 9.57
CA ALA A 101 1.64 9.00 10.89
C ALA A 101 2.62 9.37 12.02
N ALA A 102 3.86 9.73 11.70
CA ALA A 102 4.91 10.04 12.67
C ALA A 102 5.78 11.22 12.18
N PRO A 103 5.66 12.42 12.79
CA PRO A 103 6.33 13.64 12.30
C PRO A 103 7.85 13.55 12.11
N ASP A 104 8.54 12.72 12.90
CA ASP A 104 9.99 12.45 12.80
C ASP A 104 10.29 11.03 12.28
N GLY A 105 9.26 10.32 11.81
CA GLY A 105 9.34 8.96 11.31
C GLY A 105 9.60 8.91 9.81
N PHE A 106 10.24 7.82 9.38
CA PHE A 106 10.48 7.52 7.98
C PHE A 106 10.08 6.09 7.69
N LEU A 107 9.49 5.88 6.51
CA LEU A 107 9.11 4.58 6.01
C LEU A 107 10.15 4.08 5.02
N PRO A 108 10.69 2.86 5.21
CA PRO A 108 11.68 2.30 4.31
C PRO A 108 11.08 2.09 2.94
N LYS A 109 11.76 2.60 1.92
CA LYS A 109 11.35 2.45 0.51
C LYS A 109 12.56 2.27 -0.39
N VAL A 110 12.40 1.45 -1.42
CA VAL A 110 13.39 1.25 -2.47
C VAL A 110 12.74 1.57 -3.80
N TRP A 111 13.45 2.37 -4.61
CA TRP A 111 12.93 2.90 -5.86
C TRP A 111 13.84 2.56 -7.02
N SER A 112 13.26 2.44 -8.21
CA SER A 112 13.93 2.52 -9.50
C SER A 112 13.49 3.82 -10.21
N PRO A 113 14.26 4.91 -10.09
CA PRO A 113 13.92 6.18 -10.70
C PRO A 113 14.33 6.29 -12.19
N THR A 114 13.55 7.07 -12.94
CA THR A 114 13.88 7.52 -14.29
C THR A 114 13.54 9.01 -14.41
N ASN A 115 14.51 9.79 -14.87
CA ASN A 115 14.39 11.24 -14.99
C ASN A 115 14.48 11.63 -16.47
N SER A 116 13.43 12.26 -17.00
CA SER A 116 13.33 12.65 -18.40
C SER A 116 13.17 14.16 -18.53
N PRO A 117 14.02 14.86 -19.29
CA PRO A 117 13.88 16.30 -19.46
C PRO A 117 12.57 16.62 -20.16
N LEU A 118 11.92 17.69 -19.71
CA LEU A 118 10.73 18.24 -20.36
C LEU A 118 11.16 19.39 -21.25
N LEU A 119 10.97 19.22 -22.55
CA LEU A 119 11.29 20.21 -23.57
C LEU A 119 10.01 20.78 -24.18
N ASP A 120 9.94 22.10 -24.30
CA ASP A 120 8.91 22.81 -25.04
C ASP A 120 9.56 23.56 -26.21
N HIS A 121 9.18 23.22 -27.44
CA HIS A 121 9.81 23.77 -28.65
C HIS A 121 11.35 23.75 -28.68
N GLY A 122 11.96 22.77 -27.99
CA GLY A 122 13.41 22.62 -27.86
C GLY A 122 14.05 23.39 -26.70
N GLU A 123 13.27 24.14 -25.93
CA GLU A 123 13.69 24.80 -24.69
C GLU A 123 13.41 23.89 -23.48
N LEU A 124 14.38 23.77 -22.58
CA LEU A 124 14.18 23.03 -21.32
C LEU A 124 13.25 23.80 -20.39
N VAL A 125 12.09 23.22 -20.08
CA VAL A 125 11.11 23.80 -19.17
C VAL A 125 11.02 23.10 -17.81
N GLY A 126 11.60 21.89 -17.69
CA GLY A 126 11.66 21.14 -16.44
C GLY A 126 12.06 19.68 -16.64
N VAL A 127 11.61 18.80 -15.75
CA VAL A 127 11.93 17.37 -15.77
C VAL A 127 10.75 16.55 -15.23
N VAL A 128 10.51 15.41 -15.87
CA VAL A 128 9.58 14.38 -15.41
C VAL A 128 10.38 13.36 -14.60
N HIS A 129 10.05 13.22 -13.32
CA HIS A 129 10.66 12.26 -12.42
C HIS A 129 9.70 11.09 -12.20
N CYS A 130 10.04 9.91 -12.69
CA CYS A 130 9.22 8.71 -12.57
C CYS A 130 9.87 7.69 -11.66
N VAL A 131 9.08 7.00 -10.84
CA VAL A 131 9.58 5.98 -9.92
C VAL A 131 8.79 4.69 -10.04
N LYS A 132 9.49 3.58 -9.84
CA LYS A 132 8.88 2.29 -9.55
C LYS A 132 9.32 1.86 -8.15
N GLU A 133 8.36 1.55 -7.29
CA GLU A 133 8.68 0.95 -5.99
C GLU A 133 9.13 -0.51 -6.19
N VAL A 134 10.17 -0.89 -5.46
CA VAL A 134 10.63 -2.27 -5.30
C VAL A 134 10.42 -2.67 -3.85
N SER A 135 9.37 -3.44 -3.60
CA SER A 135 8.95 -3.83 -2.25
C SER A 135 9.13 -5.32 -1.95
N GLU A 136 9.63 -6.09 -2.93
CA GLU A 136 9.79 -7.55 -2.84
C GLU A 136 11.23 -7.96 -3.14
N SER A 137 11.76 -8.90 -2.38
CA SER A 137 13.13 -9.40 -2.53
C SER A 137 13.41 -9.99 -3.92
N GLN A 138 12.42 -10.64 -4.54
CA GLN A 138 12.53 -11.17 -5.91
C GLN A 138 12.74 -10.06 -6.95
N GLN A 139 12.07 -8.92 -6.79
CA GLN A 139 12.21 -7.78 -7.69
C GLN A 139 13.59 -7.14 -7.54
N LEU A 140 14.05 -6.96 -6.30
CA LEU A 140 15.41 -6.49 -6.00
C LEU A 140 16.47 -7.39 -6.64
N LEU A 141 16.37 -8.72 -6.46
CA LEU A 141 17.31 -9.67 -7.06
C LEU A 141 17.33 -9.59 -8.59
N ALA A 142 16.17 -9.41 -9.23
CA ALA A 142 16.08 -9.29 -10.68
C ALA A 142 16.77 -8.02 -11.21
N GLU A 143 16.65 -6.90 -10.50
CA GLU A 143 17.32 -5.63 -10.82
C GLU A 143 18.84 -5.74 -10.60
N VAL A 144 19.28 -6.24 -9.44
CA VAL A 144 20.71 -6.42 -9.16
C VAL A 144 21.37 -7.36 -10.16
N THR A 145 20.70 -8.46 -10.53
CA THR A 145 21.20 -9.39 -11.55
C THR A 145 21.35 -8.69 -12.91
N ARG A 146 20.43 -7.79 -13.25
CA ARG A 146 20.50 -7.02 -14.49
C ARG A 146 21.69 -6.08 -14.47
N ASP A 147 21.89 -5.32 -13.40
CA ASP A 147 23.01 -4.38 -13.27
C ASP A 147 24.35 -5.11 -13.38
N VAL A 148 24.51 -6.23 -12.65
CA VAL A 148 25.72 -7.07 -12.74
C VAL A 148 25.94 -7.59 -14.16
N ALA A 149 24.89 -7.99 -14.87
CA ALA A 149 25.00 -8.42 -16.27
C ALA A 149 25.40 -7.30 -17.23
N HIS A 150 25.15 -6.03 -16.89
CA HIS A 150 25.60 -4.86 -17.66
C HIS A 150 27.02 -4.38 -17.27
N GLY A 151 27.68 -5.09 -16.34
CA GLY A 151 29.04 -4.79 -15.89
C GLY A 151 29.12 -3.84 -14.69
N ASP A 152 27.99 -3.52 -14.07
CA ASP A 152 27.97 -2.68 -12.89
C ASP A 152 28.41 -3.44 -11.65
N SER A 153 29.18 -2.76 -10.79
CA SER A 153 29.55 -3.27 -9.47
C SER A 153 28.64 -2.66 -8.41
N TRP A 154 28.24 -3.50 -7.45
CA TRP A 154 27.51 -3.11 -6.26
C TRP A 154 28.46 -3.10 -5.06
N ASP A 155 28.46 -2.01 -4.30
CA ASP A 155 29.10 -2.03 -3.00
C ASP A 155 28.31 -2.96 -2.06
N PRO A 156 28.97 -3.91 -1.36
CA PRO A 156 28.26 -4.83 -0.47
C PRO A 156 27.47 -4.13 0.64
N ALA A 157 27.91 -2.98 1.14
CA ALA A 157 27.18 -2.24 2.16
C ALA A 157 25.93 -1.58 1.56
N GLU A 158 26.02 -0.95 0.39
CA GLU A 158 24.87 -0.41 -0.35
C GLU A 158 23.82 -1.49 -0.68
N LEU A 159 24.26 -2.68 -1.11
CA LEU A 159 23.37 -3.80 -1.41
C LEU A 159 22.64 -4.30 -0.14
N LEU A 160 23.37 -4.49 0.95
CA LEU A 160 22.78 -4.92 2.22
C LEU A 160 21.80 -3.88 2.76
N HIS A 161 22.17 -2.60 2.66
CA HIS A 161 21.34 -1.48 3.06
C HIS A 161 20.01 -1.42 2.31
N THR A 162 20.06 -1.65 0.99
CA THR A 162 18.87 -1.71 0.12
C THR A 162 18.03 -2.95 0.44
N PHE A 163 18.68 -4.11 0.62
CA PHE A 163 18.01 -5.36 0.97
C PHE A 163 17.28 -5.29 2.31
N GLU A 164 17.86 -4.62 3.30
CA GLU A 164 17.23 -4.40 4.61
C GLU A 164 15.89 -3.67 4.49
N ALA A 165 15.84 -2.60 3.68
CA ALA A 165 14.61 -1.85 3.45
C ALA A 165 13.52 -2.70 2.77
N VAL A 166 13.88 -3.43 1.70
CA VAL A 166 12.95 -4.34 1.01
C VAL A 166 12.43 -5.41 1.97
N SER A 167 13.32 -6.02 2.76
CA SER A 167 12.95 -7.05 3.73
C SER A 167 12.00 -6.53 4.80
N LYS A 168 12.23 -5.31 5.32
CA LYS A 168 11.34 -4.66 6.30
C LYS A 168 9.92 -4.48 5.73
N VAL A 169 9.81 -3.99 4.50
CA VAL A 169 8.52 -3.78 3.83
C VAL A 169 7.82 -5.13 3.57
N GLU A 170 8.53 -6.09 3.00
CA GLU A 170 8.01 -7.41 2.65
C GLU A 170 7.49 -8.16 3.89
N ILE A 171 8.30 -8.24 4.96
CA ILE A 171 7.93 -8.90 6.22
C ILE A 171 6.71 -8.23 6.86
N SER A 172 6.67 -6.90 6.89
CA SER A 172 5.53 -6.15 7.46
C SER A 172 4.24 -6.44 6.70
N GLY A 173 4.30 -6.45 5.35
CA GLY A 173 3.15 -6.78 4.51
C GLY A 173 2.71 -8.24 4.63
N HIS A 174 3.64 -9.18 4.82
CA HIS A 174 3.31 -10.58 5.10
C HIS A 174 2.61 -10.75 6.46
N LEU A 175 3.12 -10.08 7.49
CA LEU A 175 2.56 -10.16 8.85
C LEU A 175 1.13 -9.59 8.89
N GLN A 176 0.89 -8.43 8.27
CA GLN A 176 -0.44 -7.84 8.17
C GLN A 176 -1.44 -8.77 7.46
N ARG A 177 -1.04 -9.38 6.33
CA ARG A 177 -1.87 -10.36 5.62
C ARG A 177 -2.17 -11.58 6.49
N GLN A 178 -1.17 -12.12 7.19
CA GLN A 178 -1.36 -13.26 8.09
C GLN A 178 -2.33 -12.93 9.23
N GLN A 179 -2.25 -11.73 9.80
CA GLN A 179 -3.18 -11.27 10.83
C GLN A 179 -4.62 -11.11 10.30
N SER A 180 -4.79 -10.54 9.11
CA SER A 180 -6.09 -10.42 8.46
C SER A 180 -6.72 -11.80 8.21
N LEU A 181 -5.93 -12.73 7.66
CA LEU A 181 -6.37 -14.11 7.41
C LEU A 181 -6.70 -14.86 8.71
N ALA A 182 -5.93 -14.64 9.79
CA ALA A 182 -6.22 -15.23 11.09
C ALA A 182 -7.54 -14.69 11.67
N LEU A 183 -7.81 -13.40 11.48
CA LEU A 183 -9.07 -12.78 11.91
C LEU A 183 -10.26 -13.33 11.11
N GLU A 184 -10.13 -13.43 9.79
CA GLU A 184 -11.16 -14.00 8.92
C GLU A 184 -11.44 -15.47 9.25
N ASN A 185 -10.41 -16.29 9.41
CA ASN A 185 -10.57 -17.69 9.85
C ASN A 185 -11.32 -17.78 11.18
N LYS A 186 -11.00 -16.92 12.15
CA LYS A 186 -11.69 -16.88 13.43
C LYS A 186 -13.17 -16.51 13.28
N GLN A 187 -13.51 -15.62 12.37
CA GLN A 187 -14.90 -15.25 12.08
C GLN A 187 -15.65 -16.39 11.37
N LEU A 188 -15.03 -17.03 10.38
CA LEU A 188 -15.60 -18.18 9.68
C LEU A 188 -15.82 -19.37 10.62
N MET A 189 -14.84 -19.69 11.48
CA MET A 189 -14.98 -20.74 12.49
C MET A 189 -16.15 -20.47 13.43
N ARG A 190 -16.32 -19.24 13.91
CA ARG A 190 -17.50 -18.85 14.71
C ARG A 190 -18.80 -19.04 13.94
N ALA A 191 -18.86 -18.68 12.66
CA ALA A 191 -20.06 -18.87 11.84
C ALA A 191 -20.41 -20.36 11.68
N ILE A 192 -19.41 -21.23 11.51
CA ILE A 192 -19.60 -22.69 11.44
C ILE A 192 -20.12 -23.24 12.77
N GLU A 193 -19.48 -22.88 13.88
CA GLU A 193 -19.89 -23.32 15.24
C GLU A 193 -21.32 -22.89 15.57
N THR A 194 -21.69 -21.64 15.26
CA THR A 194 -23.04 -21.13 15.51
C THR A 194 -24.10 -21.78 14.62
N ARG A 195 -23.76 -22.11 13.36
CA ARG A 195 -24.68 -22.78 12.43
C ARG A 195 -25.14 -24.14 12.93
N ASP A 196 -24.24 -24.96 13.47
CA ASP A 196 -24.59 -26.28 14.01
C ASP A 196 -25.53 -26.16 15.22
N VAL A 197 -25.19 -25.31 16.19
CA VAL A 197 -25.99 -25.09 17.40
C VAL A 197 -27.37 -24.52 17.06
N ILE A 198 -27.45 -23.57 16.12
CA ILE A 198 -28.73 -23.03 15.63
C ILE A 198 -29.53 -24.11 14.90
N GLY A 199 -28.89 -24.95 14.09
CA GLY A 199 -29.53 -26.08 13.41
C GLY A 199 -30.16 -27.08 14.40
N GLN A 200 -29.44 -27.44 15.46
CA GLN A 200 -29.95 -28.31 16.53
C GLN A 200 -31.16 -27.70 17.25
N ALA A 201 -31.09 -26.41 17.59
CA ALA A 201 -32.19 -25.70 18.22
C ALA A 201 -33.42 -25.59 17.31
N LYS A 202 -33.21 -25.32 16.01
CA LYS A 202 -34.28 -25.33 15.00
C LYS A 202 -34.96 -26.71 14.97
N GLY A 203 -34.20 -27.80 14.95
CA GLY A 203 -34.75 -29.16 14.98
C GLY A 203 -35.62 -29.43 16.22
N VAL A 204 -35.17 -29.00 17.41
CA VAL A 204 -35.96 -29.11 18.65
C VAL A 204 -37.26 -28.29 18.57
N LEU A 205 -37.22 -27.07 18.02
CA LEU A 205 -38.40 -26.23 17.89
C LEU A 205 -39.38 -26.75 16.83
N MET A 206 -38.88 -27.26 15.72
CA MET A 206 -39.68 -27.88 14.66
C MET A 206 -40.49 -29.06 15.21
N GLU A 207 -39.85 -29.93 15.99
CA GLU A 207 -40.52 -31.07 16.64
C GLU A 207 -41.54 -30.61 17.69
N ARG A 208 -41.16 -29.69 18.59
CA ARG A 208 -41.99 -29.31 19.74
C ARG A 208 -43.21 -28.46 19.38
N PHE A 209 -43.12 -27.65 18.34
CA PHE A 209 -44.17 -26.71 17.94
C PHE A 209 -44.82 -27.08 16.61
N ASN A 210 -44.40 -28.18 15.97
CA ASN A 210 -44.87 -28.61 14.65
C ASN A 210 -44.81 -27.49 13.60
N ILE A 211 -43.64 -26.84 13.51
CA ILE A 211 -43.35 -25.75 12.58
C ILE A 211 -42.21 -26.15 11.64
N ASP A 212 -42.11 -25.49 10.49
CA ASP A 212 -41.01 -25.70 9.56
C ASP A 212 -39.72 -25.00 10.01
N ALA A 213 -38.65 -25.18 9.23
CA ALA A 213 -37.34 -24.63 9.55
C ALA A 213 -37.34 -23.09 9.55
N ASP A 214 -38.16 -22.44 8.74
CA ASP A 214 -38.19 -20.98 8.65
C ASP A 214 -38.94 -20.41 9.86
N GLY A 215 -40.10 -20.98 10.22
CA GLY A 215 -40.83 -20.62 11.42
C GLY A 215 -40.03 -20.86 12.71
N ALA A 216 -39.22 -21.93 12.77
CA ALA A 216 -38.32 -22.16 13.91
C ALA A 216 -37.22 -21.09 14.03
N PHE A 217 -36.66 -20.62 12.91
CA PHE A 217 -35.66 -19.55 12.93
C PHE A 217 -36.27 -18.19 13.27
N GLU A 218 -37.48 -17.91 12.77
CA GLU A 218 -38.25 -16.72 13.15
C GLU A 218 -38.55 -16.70 14.65
N MET A 219 -38.91 -17.85 15.24
CA MET A 219 -39.10 -17.97 16.67
C MET A 219 -37.81 -17.70 17.47
N LEU A 220 -36.66 -18.24 17.05
CA LEU A 220 -35.37 -17.92 17.66
C LEU A 220 -35.04 -16.42 17.58
N THR A 221 -35.36 -15.79 16.45
CA THR A 221 -35.12 -14.37 16.20
C THR A 221 -35.99 -13.49 17.09
N ARG A 222 -37.27 -13.80 17.20
CA ARG A 222 -38.21 -13.12 18.10
C ARG A 222 -37.77 -13.24 19.55
N LEU A 223 -37.42 -14.45 20.01
CA LEU A 223 -36.90 -14.66 21.38
C LEU A 223 -35.62 -13.85 21.63
N SER A 224 -34.75 -13.74 20.62
CA SER A 224 -33.53 -12.93 20.68
C SER A 224 -33.84 -11.45 20.89
N GLN A 225 -34.82 -10.92 20.16
CA GLN A 225 -35.26 -9.52 20.27
C GLN A 225 -35.94 -9.25 21.62
N GLU A 226 -36.85 -10.13 22.06
CA GLU A 226 -37.59 -9.97 23.32
C GLU A 226 -36.67 -10.04 24.56
N THR A 227 -35.61 -10.86 24.49
CA THR A 227 -34.69 -11.07 25.62
C THR A 227 -33.37 -10.32 25.50
N ASN A 228 -33.17 -9.56 24.40
CA ASN A 228 -31.91 -8.92 24.04
C ASN A 228 -30.68 -9.85 24.21
N THR A 229 -30.85 -11.12 23.84
CA THR A 229 -29.84 -12.17 23.99
C THR A 229 -29.48 -12.69 22.60
N ARG A 230 -28.19 -12.95 22.34
CA ARG A 230 -27.73 -13.43 21.01
C ARG A 230 -28.42 -14.76 20.65
N VAL A 231 -28.88 -14.89 19.39
CA VAL A 231 -29.54 -16.10 18.87
C VAL A 231 -28.75 -17.37 19.17
N GLU A 232 -27.41 -17.35 19.03
CA GLU A 232 -26.53 -18.45 19.37
C GLU A 232 -26.69 -18.93 20.84
N GLN A 233 -26.80 -17.99 21.79
CA GLN A 233 -26.94 -18.33 23.20
C GLN A 233 -28.31 -18.94 23.51
N ILE A 234 -29.36 -18.45 22.85
CA ILE A 234 -30.71 -19.01 22.93
C ILE A 234 -30.72 -20.43 22.37
N ALA A 235 -30.15 -20.61 21.17
CA ALA A 235 -30.02 -21.90 20.52
C ALA A 235 -29.24 -22.90 21.39
N ARG A 236 -28.12 -22.47 22.00
CA ARG A 236 -27.31 -23.31 22.90
C ARG A 236 -28.11 -23.77 24.13
N LYS A 237 -28.90 -22.89 24.74
CA LYS A 237 -29.78 -23.25 25.87
C LYS A 237 -30.84 -24.27 25.44
N LEU A 238 -31.50 -24.05 24.29
CA LEU A 238 -32.52 -24.95 23.77
C LEU A 238 -31.96 -26.34 23.42
N ALA A 239 -30.81 -26.38 22.73
CA ALA A 239 -30.15 -27.63 22.36
C ALA A 239 -29.74 -28.48 23.57
N LEU A 240 -29.35 -27.84 24.69
CA LEU A 240 -29.00 -28.55 25.92
C LEU A 240 -30.20 -29.09 26.70
N THR A 241 -31.41 -28.60 26.43
CA THR A 241 -32.62 -28.95 27.22
C THR A 241 -33.17 -30.33 26.86
N ASN A 242 -32.83 -30.87 25.67
CA ASN A 242 -33.40 -32.10 25.13
C ASN A 242 -32.38 -33.26 25.04
N ARG A 243 -31.51 -33.42 26.04
CA ARG A 243 -30.65 -34.62 26.12
C ARG A 243 -31.51 -35.83 26.50
N PRO A 244 -31.46 -36.96 25.77
CA PRO A 244 -32.12 -38.19 26.19
C PRO A 244 -31.61 -38.61 27.58
N PRO A 245 -32.44 -39.29 28.41
CA PRO A 245 -32.00 -39.75 29.72
C PRO A 245 -30.76 -40.64 29.56
N ARG A 246 -29.74 -40.44 30.42
CA ARG A 246 -28.60 -41.37 30.50
C ARG A 246 -29.16 -42.74 30.87
N SER A 247 -29.13 -43.68 29.92
CA SER A 247 -29.43 -45.08 30.17
C SER A 247 -28.49 -45.59 31.27
N ALA A 248 -29.07 -45.93 32.42
CA ALA A 248 -28.42 -46.64 33.53
C ALA A 248 -28.31 -48.14 33.20
#